data_AF-U1P515-F1
#
_entry.id   AF-U1P515-F1
#
_cell.length_a   1.000
_cell.length_b   1.000
_cell.length_c   1.000
_cell.angle_alpha   90.00
_cell.angle_beta   90.00
_cell.angle_gamma   90.00
#
_symmetry.space_group_name_H-M   'P 1'
#
loop_
_entity.id
_entity.type
_entity.pdbx_description
1 polymer ?
#
loop_
_entity_poly.entity_id
_entity_poly.type
_entity_poly.pdbx_seq_one_letter_code
_entity_poly.pdbx_strand_id
1 'polypeptide(L)' 'MEETPDGTPVGVDDPYDHAGRCDHLTDDGRCRYALERAGDDPGFAAQRRAADYACVAADPDAEWADCPHYRSTT' A
#
# COMPACT_ATOMS: atom_id res chain seq x y z
N MET A 1 -26.80 4.96 -36.83
CA MET A 1 -26.20 5.45 -35.59
C MET A 1 -24.93 4.64 -35.40
N GLU A 2 -23.80 5.26 -35.69
CA GLU A 2 -22.47 4.72 -35.48
C GLU A 2 -22.12 5.02 -34.01
N GLU A 3 -22.10 4.00 -33.16
CA GLU A 3 -21.70 4.13 -31.76
C GLU A 3 -20.76 2.96 -31.44
N THR A 4 -19.54 3.28 -31.04
CA THR A 4 -18.44 2.34 -30.79
C THR A 4 -18.76 1.37 -29.65
N PRO A 5 -18.57 0.05 -29.83
CA PRO A 5 -18.77 -0.95 -28.80
C PRO A 5 -17.46 -1.18 -28.04
N ASP A 6 -17.06 -0.25 -27.17
CA ASP A 6 -16.07 -0.57 -26.13
C ASP A 6 -16.20 0.43 -24.98
N GLY A 7 -17.24 0.24 -24.17
CA GLY A 7 -17.27 0.83 -22.85
C GLY A 7 -16.37 -0.02 -21.96
N THR A 8 -15.08 0.30 -21.92
CA THR A 8 -14.18 -0.26 -20.91
C THR A 8 -14.85 -0.01 -19.55
N PRO A 9 -15.17 -1.06 -18.76
CA PRO A 9 -15.77 -0.85 -17.46
C PRO A 9 -14.74 -0.12 -16.60
N VAL A 10 -14.95 1.18 -16.43
CA VAL A 10 -14.25 1.99 -15.44
C VAL A 10 -14.74 1.50 -14.07
N GLY A 11 -14.12 0.44 -13.58
CA GLY A 11 -14.18 0.07 -12.17
C GLY A 11 -13.47 1.16 -11.38
N VAL A 12 -14.16 2.28 -11.19
CA VAL A 12 -13.80 3.25 -10.16
C VAL A 12 -14.24 2.62 -8.85
N ASP A 13 -13.30 1.94 -8.20
CA ASP A 13 -13.32 1.81 -6.75
C ASP A 13 -13.55 3.23 -6.17
N ASP A 14 -14.38 3.30 -5.14
CA ASP A 14 -15.06 4.49 -4.65
C ASP A 14 -14.16 5.76 -4.60
N PRO A 15 -14.58 6.90 -5.19
CA PRO A 15 -13.75 8.10 -5.33
C PRO A 15 -13.36 8.79 -4.01
N TYR A 16 -13.93 8.35 -2.87
CA TYR A 16 -13.59 8.83 -1.53
C TYR A 16 -13.01 7.72 -0.61
N ASP A 17 -12.93 6.46 -1.05
CA ASP A 17 -12.31 5.36 -0.30
C ASP A 17 -10.77 5.35 -0.39
N HIS A 18 -10.20 6.35 -1.07
CA HIS A 18 -8.76 6.57 -1.09
C HIS A 18 -8.31 7.55 0.01
N ALA A 19 -8.60 7.21 1.27
CA ALA A 19 -7.64 7.56 2.33
C ALA A 19 -6.41 6.67 2.11
N GLY A 20 -5.58 7.07 1.15
CA GLY A 20 -4.65 6.21 0.44
C GLY A 20 -3.77 5.38 1.36
N ARG A 21 -3.74 4.07 1.06
CA ARG A 21 -2.71 3.12 1.49
C ARG A 21 -1.35 3.81 1.61
N CYS A 22 -0.57 3.42 2.62
CA CYS A 22 0.78 3.95 2.87
C CYS A 22 1.59 4.16 1.59
N ASP A 23 2.30 5.28 1.46
CA ASP A 23 3.16 5.66 0.32
C ASP A 23 4.28 4.63 0.05
N HIS A 24 4.60 3.83 1.07
CA HIS A 24 5.55 2.72 0.98
C HIS A 24 4.90 1.39 0.61
N LEU A 25 3.58 1.30 0.50
CA LEU A 25 2.91 0.12 -0.01
C LEU A 25 3.19 -0.02 -1.50
N THR A 26 3.72 -1.18 -1.88
CA THR A 26 3.84 -1.58 -3.28
C THR A 26 2.56 -2.26 -3.76
N ASP A 27 2.36 -2.31 -5.06
CA ASP A 27 1.18 -2.95 -5.69
C ASP A 27 1.01 -4.42 -5.27
N ASP A 28 2.12 -5.12 -5.02
CA ASP A 28 2.17 -6.51 -4.54
C ASP A 28 1.97 -6.66 -3.01
N GLY A 29 1.64 -5.58 -2.29
CA GLY A 29 1.38 -5.63 -0.85
C GLY A 29 2.61 -5.51 0.05
N ARG A 30 3.82 -5.36 -0.53
CA ARG A 30 5.08 -5.25 0.24
C ARG A 30 5.43 -3.82 0.64
N CYS A 31 6.21 -3.69 1.71
CA CYS A 31 6.72 -2.43 2.24
C CYS A 31 8.03 -2.03 1.57
N ARG A 32 7.96 -1.04 0.69
CA ARG A 32 9.11 -0.42 0.01
C ARG A 32 10.14 0.14 1.00
N TYR A 33 9.70 0.75 2.11
CA TYR A 33 10.60 1.27 3.15
C TYR A 33 11.49 0.16 3.72
N ALA A 34 10.92 -0.99 4.09
CA ALA A 34 11.69 -2.10 4.64
C ALA A 34 12.64 -2.74 3.62
N LEU A 35 12.36 -2.62 2.32
CA LEU A 35 13.21 -3.13 1.25
C LEU A 35 14.38 -2.18 0.94
N GLU A 36 14.10 -0.88 0.80
CA GLU A 36 15.09 0.12 0.36
C GLU A 36 15.87 0.76 1.52
N ARG A 37 15.24 0.88 2.70
CA ARG A 37 15.79 1.59 3.87
C ARG A 37 16.02 0.67 5.06
N ALA A 38 16.35 -0.60 4.79
CA ALA A 38 16.61 -1.59 5.84
C ALA A 38 17.73 -1.20 6.82
N GLY A 39 18.67 -0.35 6.40
CA GLY A 39 19.74 0.16 7.26
C GLY A 39 19.35 1.36 8.12
N ASP A 40 18.27 2.07 7.77
CA ASP A 40 17.81 3.27 8.48
C ASP A 40 17.03 2.88 9.75
N ASP A 41 16.20 1.83 9.65
CA ASP A 41 15.57 1.17 10.79
C ASP A 41 15.68 -0.37 10.67
N PRO A 42 16.79 -0.97 11.16
CA PRO A 42 17.01 -2.40 11.05
C PRO A 42 16.03 -3.24 11.88
N GLY A 43 15.47 -2.67 12.96
CA GLY A 43 14.47 -3.34 13.79
C GLY A 43 13.17 -3.53 13.03
N PHE A 44 12.65 -2.47 12.43
CA PHE A 44 11.49 -2.48 11.56
C PHE A 44 11.71 -3.37 10.35
N ALA A 45 12.85 -3.24 9.67
CA ALA A 45 13.15 -4.05 8.50
C ALA A 45 13.24 -5.55 8.82
N ALA A 46 13.78 -5.92 9.97
CA ALA A 46 13.77 -7.31 10.45
C ALA A 46 12.35 -7.81 10.72
N GLN A 47 11.52 -6.99 11.36
CA GLN A 47 10.12 -7.30 11.67
C GLN A 47 9.30 -7.49 10.38
N ARG A 48 9.50 -6.61 9.40
CA ARG A 48 8.88 -6.73 8.08
C ARG A 48 9.42 -7.92 7.31
N ARG A 49 10.73 -8.19 7.33
CA ARG A 49 11.32 -9.39 6.70
C ARG A 49 10.72 -10.69 7.26
N ALA A 50 10.45 -10.76 8.57
CA ALA A 50 9.78 -11.92 9.17
C ALA A 50 8.33 -12.10 8.67
N ALA A 51 7.71 -11.01 8.22
CA ALA A 51 6.39 -10.98 7.58
C ALA A 51 6.47 -10.95 6.05
N ASP A 52 7.54 -11.46 5.43
CA ASP A 52 7.77 -11.44 3.97
C ASP A 52 7.69 -10.03 3.33
N TYR A 53 8.10 -9.03 4.10
CA TYR A 53 7.98 -7.61 3.76
C TYR A 53 6.53 -7.12 3.60
N ALA A 54 5.52 -7.85 4.09
CA ALA A 54 4.13 -7.38 4.08
C ALA A 54 4.03 -6.00 4.73
N CYS A 55 3.46 -5.04 4.01
CA CYS A 55 3.22 -3.71 4.55
C CYS A 55 2.05 -3.78 5.53
N VAL A 56 2.14 -3.10 6.67
CA VAL A 56 1.03 -3.04 7.64
C VAL A 56 -0.22 -2.43 6.99
N ALA A 57 -0.05 -1.50 6.04
CA ALA A 57 -1.15 -0.92 5.28
C ALA A 57 -1.70 -1.82 4.15
N ALA A 58 -1.09 -2.98 3.90
CA ALA A 58 -1.65 -3.99 3.00
C ALA A 58 -2.75 -4.81 3.69
N ASP A 59 -2.68 -4.92 5.01
CA ASP A 59 -3.62 -5.67 5.82
C ASP A 59 -4.82 -4.77 6.15
N PRO A 60 -6.05 -5.13 5.72
CA PRO A 60 -7.24 -4.32 5.97
C PRO A 60 -7.69 -4.38 7.44
N ASP A 61 -7.30 -5.44 8.16
CA ASP A 61 -7.62 -5.66 9.57
C ASP A 61 -6.54 -5.08 10.52
N ALA A 62 -5.40 -4.64 9.99
CA ALA A 62 -4.33 -4.06 10.81
C ALA A 62 -4.52 -2.55 10.99
N GLU A 63 -4.25 -2.09 12.21
CA GLU A 63 -4.18 -0.67 12.54
C GLU A 63 -2.87 -0.08 11.98
N TRP A 64 -2.86 0.20 10.67
CA TRP A 64 -1.69 0.73 9.96
C TRP A 64 -1.19 2.08 10.48
N ALA A 65 -2.02 2.80 11.24
CA ALA A 65 -1.65 4.03 11.93
C ALA A 65 -0.55 3.83 12.99
N ASP A 66 -0.35 2.60 13.49
CA ASP A 66 0.72 2.27 14.45
C ASP A 66 2.07 1.99 13.78
N CYS A 67 2.12 1.91 12.45
CA CYS A 67 3.39 1.72 11.76
C CYS A 67 4.25 3.00 11.88
N PRO A 68 5.49 2.91 12.43
CA PRO A 68 6.34 4.09 12.65
C PRO A 68 6.79 4.76 11.35
N HIS A 69 6.68 4.06 10.23
CA HIS A 69 6.95 4.58 8.89
C HIS A 69 5.68 4.70 8.04
N TYR A 70 4.50 4.69 8.67
CA TYR A 70 3.28 5.01 7.98
C TYR A 70 3.36 6.44 7.43
N ARG A 71 3.00 6.57 6.15
CA ARG A 71 2.91 7.86 5.49
C ARG A 71 1.74 7.82 4.52
N SER A 72 0.70 8.61 4.76
CA SER A 72 -0.29 8.98 3.76
C SER A 72 -0.03 10.39 3.28
N THR A 73 -0.15 10.60 1.98
CA THR A 73 0.02 11.90 1.32
C THR A 73 -1.33 12.50 0.89
N THR A 74 -2.44 12.04 1.46
CA THR A 74 -3.79 12.59 1.26
C THR A 74 -3.89 14.05 1.66
#